data_AF-A0A1H7BYM1-F1
#
_entry.id   AF-A0A1H7BYM1-F1
#
_cell.length_a   1.000
_cell.length_b   1.000
_cell.length_c   1.000
_cell.angle_alpha   90.00
_cell.angle_beta   90.00
_cell.angle_gamma   90.00
#
_symmetry.space_group_name_H-M   'P 1'
#
loop_
_entity.id
_entity.type
_entity.pdbx_description
1 polymer ?
#
loop_
_entity_poly.entity_id
_entity_poly.type
_entity_poly.pdbx_seq_one_letter_code
_entity_poly.pdbx_strand_id
1 'polypeptide(L)'
;MIAQYRGKWPVADLCQWAGVPKSSLYYKAREGVRGIRPSTHTIVGGIALVENTVVVDQIRAILTMDYCVYGYRKMTEELRDMEYGLNAKKVYQLMKQHHLLSGKRIQVQGKRKWVKHPRIEAERPMEYLSLEIKYIWRGRPAVQGESRYYYQLAIMDVTVAEFCAGSCSAAFDRQM
;
A
#
# COMPACT_ATOMS: atom_id res chain seq x y z
N MET A 1 -31.96 -36.63 4.91
CA MET A 1 -32.96 -37.20 3.99
C MET A 1 -32.68 -36.85 2.52
N ILE A 2 -32.72 -35.57 2.12
CA ILE A 2 -32.54 -35.16 0.69
C ILE A 2 -31.15 -35.48 0.11
N ALA A 3 -30.10 -35.46 0.93
CA ALA A 3 -28.72 -35.69 0.47
C ALA A 3 -28.46 -37.08 -0.14
N GLN A 4 -29.26 -38.10 0.21
CA GLN A 4 -29.11 -39.47 -0.27
C GLN A 4 -29.58 -39.68 -1.73
N TYR A 5 -30.42 -38.78 -2.24
CA TYR A 5 -30.98 -38.85 -3.60
C TYR A 5 -30.35 -37.83 -4.55
N ARG A 6 -29.30 -37.13 -4.09
CA ARG A 6 -28.61 -36.10 -4.84
C ARG A 6 -27.94 -36.73 -6.07
N GLY A 7 -28.43 -36.39 -7.27
CA GLY A 7 -27.93 -36.91 -8.55
C GLY A 7 -28.84 -37.96 -9.21
N LYS A 8 -29.85 -38.49 -8.51
CA LYS A 8 -30.87 -39.39 -9.10
C LYS A 8 -32.09 -38.63 -9.64
N TRP A 9 -32.42 -37.51 -9.02
CA TRP A 9 -33.56 -36.67 -9.36
C TRP A 9 -33.19 -35.19 -9.25
N PRO A 10 -33.87 -34.30 -9.98
CA PRO A 10 -33.66 -32.86 -9.85
C PRO A 10 -34.02 -32.40 -8.43
N VAL A 11 -33.21 -31.48 -7.92
CA VAL A 11 -33.33 -30.96 -6.55
C VAL A 11 -34.67 -30.26 -6.29
N ALA A 12 -35.31 -29.72 -7.34
CA ALA A 12 -36.61 -29.06 -7.23
C ALA A 12 -37.70 -30.03 -6.73
N ASP A 13 -37.82 -31.19 -7.35
CA ASP A 13 -38.84 -32.19 -7.02
C ASP A 13 -38.58 -32.80 -5.64
N LEU A 14 -37.31 -33.06 -5.32
CA LEU A 14 -36.92 -33.54 -3.98
C LEU A 14 -37.27 -32.54 -2.87
N CYS A 15 -37.08 -31.23 -3.11
CA CYS A 15 -37.46 -30.18 -2.18
C CYS A 15 -38.98 -30.05 -2.06
N GLN A 16 -39.72 -30.19 -3.17
CA GLN A 16 -41.18 -30.17 -3.19
C GLN A 16 -41.77 -31.35 -2.41
N TRP A 17 -41.28 -32.58 -2.65
CA TRP A 17 -41.74 -33.78 -1.94
C TRP A 17 -41.37 -33.76 -0.45
N ALA A 18 -40.23 -33.17 -0.09
CA ALA A 18 -39.82 -33.02 1.29
C ALA A 18 -40.50 -31.84 2.03
N GLY A 19 -41.26 -30.99 1.33
CA GLY A 19 -41.88 -29.79 1.91
C GLY A 19 -40.87 -28.74 2.40
N VAL A 20 -39.64 -28.73 1.86
CA VAL A 20 -38.56 -27.83 2.28
C VAL A 20 -38.30 -26.78 1.20
N PRO A 21 -38.20 -25.49 1.54
CA PRO A 21 -37.85 -24.46 0.55
C PRO A 21 -36.44 -24.68 -0.01
N LYS A 22 -36.28 -24.52 -1.32
CA LYS A 22 -35.01 -24.72 -2.06
C LYS A 22 -33.85 -23.90 -1.50
N SER A 23 -34.14 -22.71 -0.95
CA SER A 23 -33.17 -21.81 -0.33
C SER A 23 -32.49 -22.42 0.91
N SER A 24 -33.22 -23.23 1.68
CA SER A 24 -32.69 -23.86 2.90
C SER A 24 -31.76 -25.04 2.61
N LEU A 25 -31.78 -25.61 1.40
CA LEU A 25 -30.95 -26.77 1.07
C LEU A 25 -29.45 -26.50 1.13
N TYR A 26 -29.04 -25.30 0.75
CA TYR A 26 -27.63 -24.87 0.78
C TYR A 26 -27.21 -24.32 2.14
N TYR A 27 -28.19 -24.00 2.98
CA TYR A 27 -27.94 -23.48 4.31
C TYR A 27 -27.50 -24.62 5.23
N LYS A 28 -26.23 -24.57 5.64
CA LYS A 28 -25.71 -25.41 6.72
C LYS A 28 -25.54 -24.49 7.93
N ALA A 29 -26.35 -24.70 8.96
CA ALA A 29 -26.11 -24.09 10.26
C ALA A 29 -24.69 -24.49 10.70
N ARG A 30 -23.82 -23.49 10.84
CA ARG A 30 -22.47 -23.68 11.36
C ARG A 30 -22.46 -23.16 12.78
N GLU A 31 -22.03 -24.01 13.71
CA GLU A 31 -21.74 -23.57 15.07
C GLU A 31 -20.39 -22.85 15.06
N GLY A 32 -20.40 -21.56 15.44
CA GLY A 32 -19.19 -20.73 15.56
C GLY A 32 -19.30 -19.35 14.90
N VAL A 33 -18.20 -18.60 14.99
CA VAL A 33 -18.10 -17.24 14.44
C VAL A 33 -18.15 -17.27 12.92
N ARG A 34 -19.02 -16.43 12.34
CA ARG A 34 -19.17 -16.26 10.89
C ARG A 34 -17.90 -15.66 10.30
N GLY A 35 -17.25 -16.37 9.38
CA GLY A 35 -16.09 -15.88 8.63
C GLY A 35 -15.02 -16.94 8.40
N ILE A 36 -14.21 -16.78 7.37
CA ILE A 36 -13.02 -17.62 7.16
C ILE A 36 -11.93 -17.15 8.13
N ARG A 37 -11.28 -18.10 8.83
CA ARG A 37 -10.15 -17.78 9.72
C ARG A 37 -8.99 -17.15 8.93
N PRO A 38 -8.26 -16.20 9.51
CA PRO A 38 -7.09 -15.63 8.85
C PRO A 38 -6.07 -16.73 8.52
N SER A 39 -5.41 -16.60 7.37
CA SER A 39 -4.40 -17.57 6.93
C SER A 39 -3.13 -17.43 7.75
N THR A 40 -2.55 -18.56 8.17
CA THR A 40 -1.32 -18.62 8.97
C THR A 40 -0.05 -18.47 8.13
N HIS A 41 -0.12 -18.82 6.85
CA HIS A 41 1.02 -18.86 5.94
C HIS A 41 0.77 -18.03 4.68
N THR A 42 1.85 -17.60 4.05
CA THR A 42 1.89 -16.80 2.83
C THR A 42 2.73 -17.52 1.78
N ILE A 43 2.30 -17.47 0.52
CA ILE A 43 3.07 -18.03 -0.60
C ILE A 43 3.99 -16.93 -1.15
N VAL A 44 5.26 -17.26 -1.35
CA VAL A 44 6.31 -16.40 -1.93
C VAL A 44 6.81 -17.05 -3.23
N GLY A 45 6.92 -16.27 -4.30
CA GLY A 45 7.38 -16.74 -5.62
C GLY A 45 6.54 -17.87 -6.23
N GLY A 46 5.31 -18.06 -5.75
CA GLY A 46 4.40 -19.14 -6.19
C GLY A 46 4.75 -20.55 -5.68
N ILE A 47 5.87 -20.73 -4.97
CA ILE A 47 6.40 -22.06 -4.61
C ILE A 47 6.65 -22.20 -3.11
N ALA A 48 7.18 -21.17 -2.45
CA ALA A 48 7.59 -21.25 -1.05
C ALA A 48 6.46 -20.83 -0.10
N LEU A 49 6.20 -21.63 0.93
CA LEU A 49 5.24 -21.32 1.99
C LEU A 49 5.98 -20.74 3.20
N VAL A 50 5.70 -19.49 3.53
CA VAL A 50 6.37 -18.72 4.59
C VAL A 50 5.38 -18.39 5.70
N GLU A 51 5.83 -18.47 6.96
CA GLU A 51 5.03 -18.06 8.11
C GLU A 51 4.76 -16.56 8.13
N ASN A 52 3.61 -16.16 8.68
CA ASN A 52 3.27 -14.75 8.82
C ASN A 52 4.26 -13.96 9.70
N THR A 53 4.95 -14.61 10.63
CA THR A 53 5.97 -14.03 11.51
C THR A 53 7.11 -13.42 10.69
N VAL A 54 7.64 -14.19 9.74
CA VAL A 54 8.71 -13.75 8.83
C VAL A 54 8.26 -12.56 7.97
N VAL A 55 7.01 -12.57 7.48
CA VAL A 55 6.45 -11.44 6.71
C VAL A 55 6.41 -10.17 7.57
N VAL A 56 6.04 -10.30 8.84
CA VAL A 56 5.98 -9.16 9.77
C VAL A 56 7.37 -8.62 10.09
N ASP A 57 8.36 -9.49 10.26
CA ASP A 57 9.76 -9.08 10.46
C ASP A 57 10.30 -8.35 9.24
N GLN A 58 9.97 -8.80 8.03
CA GLN A 58 10.31 -8.10 6.80
C GLN A 58 9.66 -6.71 6.73
N ILE A 59 8.37 -6.60 7.08
CA ILE A 59 7.68 -5.31 7.16
C ILE A 59 8.39 -4.38 8.15
N ARG A 60 8.82 -4.91 9.31
CA ARG A 60 9.55 -4.13 10.31
C ARG A 60 10.90 -3.65 9.78
N ALA A 61 11.63 -4.49 9.06
CA ALA A 61 12.90 -4.11 8.44
C ALA A 61 12.72 -2.94 7.46
N ILE A 62 11.69 -3.01 6.59
CA ILE A 62 11.39 -1.95 5.61
C ILE A 62 11.01 -0.65 6.32
N LEU A 63 10.17 -0.71 7.36
CA LEU A 63 9.76 0.48 8.11
C LEU A 63 10.89 1.09 8.95
N THR A 64 11.96 0.34 9.20
CA THR A 64 13.15 0.83 9.93
C THR A 64 14.10 1.59 9.00
N MET A 65 13.95 1.46 7.67
CA MET A 65 14.75 2.21 6.71
C MET A 65 14.44 3.70 6.78
N ASP A 66 15.46 4.53 6.54
CA ASP A 66 15.32 5.98 6.56
C ASP A 66 14.24 6.45 5.55
N TYR A 67 13.37 7.36 6.01
CA TYR A 67 12.29 7.97 5.23
C TYR A 67 11.14 7.02 4.79
N CYS A 68 11.10 5.78 5.25
CA CYS A 68 10.06 4.81 4.88
C CYS A 68 8.81 4.89 5.78
N VAL A 69 8.04 5.98 5.67
CA VAL A 69 6.70 6.08 6.31
C VAL A 69 5.64 5.50 5.37
N TYR A 70 5.53 4.17 5.34
CA TYR A 70 4.59 3.48 4.45
C TYR A 70 3.31 3.06 5.14
N GLY A 71 2.18 3.39 4.51
CA GLY A 71 0.90 2.79 4.82
C GLY A 71 0.78 1.38 4.23
N TYR A 72 -0.25 0.63 4.66
CA TYR A 72 -0.45 -0.76 4.23
C TYR A 72 -0.57 -0.95 2.71
N ARG A 73 -1.04 0.06 1.96
CA ARG A 73 -1.15 -0.02 0.49
C ARG A 73 0.23 -0.04 -0.17
N LYS A 74 1.08 0.93 0.16
CA LYS A 74 2.47 0.96 -0.33
C LYS A 74 3.26 -0.27 0.13
N MET A 75 3.07 -0.68 1.39
CA MET A 75 3.69 -1.91 1.88
C MET A 75 3.25 -3.16 1.09
N THR A 76 2.01 -3.18 0.59
CA THR A 76 1.55 -4.30 -0.26
C THR A 76 2.24 -4.31 -1.61
N GLU A 77 2.51 -3.14 -2.19
CA GLU A 77 3.25 -3.00 -3.45
C GLU A 77 4.69 -3.46 -3.26
N GLU A 78 5.39 -2.94 -2.24
CA GLU A 78 6.78 -3.34 -1.93
C GLU A 78 6.88 -4.86 -1.66
N LEU A 79 5.92 -5.45 -0.94
CA LEU A 79 5.87 -6.91 -0.73
C LEU A 79 5.62 -7.68 -2.03
N ARG A 80 4.84 -7.15 -2.98
CA ARG A 80 4.64 -7.80 -4.27
C ARG A 80 5.87 -7.73 -5.15
N ASP A 81 6.63 -6.65 -5.05
CA ASP A 81 7.90 -6.49 -5.77
C ASP A 81 8.92 -7.54 -5.28
N MET A 82 8.91 -7.86 -3.98
CA MET A 82 9.64 -9.01 -3.39
C MET A 82 8.97 -10.38 -3.61
N GLU A 83 8.07 -10.50 -4.60
CA GLU A 83 7.38 -11.74 -5.00
C GLU A 83 6.42 -12.35 -3.95
N TYR A 84 5.98 -11.60 -2.93
CA TYR A 84 4.97 -12.09 -2.01
C TYR A 84 3.57 -12.06 -2.66
N GLY A 85 2.89 -13.21 -2.65
CA GLY A 85 1.51 -13.38 -3.12
C GLY A 85 0.46 -12.81 -2.18
N LEU A 86 0.64 -11.58 -1.70
CA LEU A 86 -0.19 -10.96 -0.66
C LEU A 86 -1.25 -10.01 -1.22
N ASN A 87 -2.39 -10.02 -0.54
CA ASN A 87 -3.46 -9.05 -0.75
C ASN A 87 -3.37 -7.94 0.31
N ALA A 88 -3.73 -6.71 -0.06
CA ALA A 88 -3.73 -5.54 0.82
C ALA A 88 -4.56 -5.75 2.11
N LYS A 89 -5.61 -6.58 2.03
CA LYS A 89 -6.40 -6.95 3.23
C LYS A 89 -5.58 -7.74 4.24
N LYS A 90 -4.74 -8.68 3.77
CA LYS A 90 -3.90 -9.50 4.65
C LYS A 90 -2.78 -8.67 5.27
N VAL A 91 -2.14 -7.81 4.47
CA VAL A 91 -1.11 -6.86 4.96
C VAL A 91 -1.70 -5.93 6.02
N TYR A 92 -2.88 -5.36 5.78
CA TYR A 92 -3.58 -4.54 6.77
C TYR A 92 -3.84 -5.30 8.08
N GLN A 93 -4.32 -6.55 8.01
CA GLN A 93 -4.57 -7.36 9.20
C GLN A 93 -3.29 -7.63 9.99
N LEU A 94 -2.20 -8.02 9.33
CA LEU A 94 -0.90 -8.25 9.96
C LEU A 94 -0.35 -6.98 10.62
N MET A 95 -0.32 -5.86 9.88
CA MET A 95 0.13 -4.59 10.43
C MET A 95 -0.73 -4.12 11.60
N LYS A 96 -2.05 -4.38 11.56
CA LYS A 96 -2.97 -4.03 12.65
C LYS A 96 -2.70 -4.86 13.91
N GLN A 97 -2.46 -6.17 13.76
CA GLN A 97 -2.17 -7.07 14.88
C GLN A 97 -0.84 -6.73 15.56
N HIS A 98 0.15 -6.29 14.79
CA HIS A 98 1.48 -5.93 15.30
C HIS A 98 1.67 -4.43 15.58
N HIS A 99 0.59 -3.63 15.54
CA HIS A 99 0.62 -2.19 15.79
C HIS A 99 1.58 -1.39 14.88
N LEU A 100 1.77 -1.83 13.63
CA LEU A 100 2.64 -1.22 12.62
C LEU A 100 1.91 -0.19 11.73
N LEU A 101 0.60 -0.03 11.89
CA LEU A 101 -0.17 0.98 11.16
C LEU A 101 0.18 2.38 11.66
N SER A 102 0.36 3.32 10.74
CA SER A 102 0.48 4.73 11.09
C SER A 102 -0.70 5.17 11.95
N GLY A 103 -0.40 5.94 12.99
CA GLY A 103 -1.38 6.40 13.98
C GLY A 103 -2.49 7.26 13.39
N LYS A 104 -3.41 7.69 14.25
CA LYS A 104 -4.48 8.61 13.87
C LYS A 104 -3.88 9.86 13.22
N ARG A 105 -4.52 10.32 12.14
CA ARG A 105 -4.18 11.59 11.48
C ARG A 105 -4.06 12.67 12.55
N ILE A 106 -2.91 13.31 12.63
CA ILE A 106 -2.65 14.42 13.56
C ILE A 106 -3.72 15.48 13.29
N GLN A 107 -4.62 15.64 14.26
CA GLN A 107 -5.60 16.71 14.25
C GLN A 107 -4.93 17.90 14.91
N VAL A 108 -4.79 19.01 14.18
CA VAL A 108 -4.22 20.23 14.76
C VAL A 108 -5.26 20.79 15.72
N GLN A 109 -4.98 20.71 17.02
CA GLN A 109 -5.82 21.34 18.04
C GLN A 109 -5.48 22.84 18.10
N GLY A 110 -6.43 23.69 17.73
CA GLY A 110 -6.33 25.15 17.87
C GLY A 110 -6.22 25.94 16.55
N LYS A 111 -6.06 27.27 16.68
CA LYS A 111 -5.90 28.18 15.53
C LYS A 111 -4.50 28.00 14.93
N ARG A 112 -4.43 27.87 13.60
CA ARG A 112 -3.16 27.79 12.85
C ARG A 112 -2.28 28.99 13.19
N LYS A 113 -1.08 28.74 13.75
CA LYS A 113 -0.06 29.78 13.92
C LYS A 113 0.60 30.01 12.56
N TRP A 114 0.39 31.20 12.00
CA TRP A 114 1.12 31.65 10.82
C TRP A 114 2.54 32.04 11.20
N VAL A 115 3.49 31.78 10.30
CA VAL A 115 4.89 32.19 10.46
C VAL A 115 4.94 33.72 10.47
N LYS A 116 5.50 34.31 11.54
CA LYS A 116 5.54 35.78 11.72
C LYS A 116 6.74 36.44 11.04
N HIS A 117 7.81 35.69 10.78
CA HIS A 117 9.04 36.18 10.17
C HIS A 117 9.40 35.27 8.98
N PRO A 118 8.86 35.56 7.76
CA PRO A 118 9.12 34.74 6.58
C PRO A 118 10.44 35.09 5.88
N ARG A 119 11.13 36.15 6.30
CA ARG A 119 12.39 36.58 5.68
C ARG A 119 13.58 35.95 6.40
N ILE A 120 14.35 35.20 5.64
CA ILE A 120 15.68 34.73 6.01
C ILE A 120 16.64 35.81 5.53
N GLU A 121 17.37 36.44 6.44
CA GLU A 121 18.47 37.35 6.12
C GLU A 121 19.72 36.50 5.97
N ALA A 122 20.25 36.45 4.76
CA ALA A 122 21.43 35.67 4.43
C ALA A 122 22.52 36.65 4.01
N GLU A 123 23.69 36.58 4.65
CA GLU A 123 24.78 37.55 4.47
C GLU A 123 25.83 37.05 3.49
N ARG A 124 25.95 35.73 3.31
CA ARG A 124 27.00 35.11 2.50
C ARG A 124 26.44 34.08 1.50
N PRO A 125 26.97 34.02 0.27
CA PRO A 125 26.61 32.98 -0.69
C PRO A 125 26.74 31.58 -0.10
N MET A 126 25.83 30.67 -0.48
CA MET A 126 25.72 29.29 -0.03
C MET A 126 25.34 29.09 1.46
N GLU A 127 24.91 30.14 2.15
CA GLU A 127 24.46 30.04 3.55
C GLU A 127 23.07 29.39 3.68
N TYR A 128 22.16 29.68 2.75
CA TYR A 128 20.82 29.09 2.70
C TYR A 128 20.49 28.60 1.28
N LEU A 129 20.14 27.31 1.19
CA LEU A 129 19.71 26.67 -0.05
C LEU A 129 18.20 26.41 -0.01
N SER A 130 17.51 26.88 -1.05
CA SER A 130 16.12 26.53 -1.32
C SER A 130 16.07 25.35 -2.28
N LEU A 131 15.47 24.24 -1.83
CA LEU A 131 15.25 23.05 -2.65
C LEU A 131 13.77 22.95 -3.03
N GLU A 132 13.49 22.85 -4.32
CA GLU A 132 12.15 22.64 -4.84
C GLU A 132 12.10 21.38 -5.71
N ILE A 133 11.16 20.46 -5.41
CA ILE A 133 10.93 19.25 -6.21
C ILE A 133 9.61 19.43 -6.97
N LYS A 134 9.69 19.41 -8.31
CA LYS A 134 8.52 19.49 -9.19
C LYS A 134 8.30 18.17 -9.91
N TYR A 135 7.03 17.79 -10.02
CA TYR A 135 6.59 16.70 -10.89
C TYR A 135 6.26 17.27 -12.26
N ILE A 136 7.02 16.86 -13.27
CA ILE A 136 6.85 17.33 -14.63
C ILE A 136 6.42 16.17 -15.50
N TRP A 137 5.31 16.37 -16.21
CA TRP A 137 4.88 15.47 -17.26
C TRP A 137 5.62 15.80 -18.55
N ARG A 138 6.39 14.87 -19.11
CA ARG A 138 6.91 15.01 -20.47
C ARG A 138 5.93 14.39 -21.48
N GLY A 139 5.13 15.24 -22.10
CA GLY A 139 4.11 14.87 -23.08
C GLY A 139 4.59 14.60 -24.51
N ARG A 140 5.90 14.60 -24.81
CA ARG A 140 6.42 14.15 -26.12
C ARG A 140 7.83 13.54 -26.00
N PRO A 141 8.09 12.39 -26.66
CA PRO A 141 9.41 11.79 -26.69
C PRO A 141 10.25 12.44 -27.80
N ALA A 142 11.26 13.21 -27.42
CA ALA A 142 12.37 13.57 -28.34
C ALA A 142 13.51 12.53 -28.29
N VAL A 143 13.44 11.59 -27.33
CA VAL A 143 14.37 10.48 -27.15
C VAL A 143 13.50 9.24 -26.91
N GLN A 144 13.77 8.15 -27.63
CA GLN A 144 13.00 6.90 -27.55
C GLN A 144 12.94 6.41 -26.09
N GLY A 145 11.72 6.25 -25.56
CA GLY A 145 11.49 5.55 -24.30
C GLY A 145 10.56 6.27 -23.34
N GLU A 146 9.26 6.11 -23.61
CA GLU A 146 8.15 6.20 -22.65
C GLU A 146 7.64 7.58 -22.18
N SER A 147 6.32 7.70 -22.13
CA SER A 147 5.61 8.83 -21.53
C SER A 147 5.63 8.67 -20.01
N ARG A 148 6.58 9.34 -19.35
CA ARG A 148 6.79 9.22 -17.92
C ARG A 148 6.78 10.58 -17.22
N TYR A 149 6.43 10.55 -15.95
CA TYR A 149 6.64 11.67 -15.04
C TYR A 149 8.12 11.70 -14.63
N TYR A 150 8.66 12.91 -14.53
CA TYR A 150 10.02 13.16 -14.05
C TYR A 150 9.96 14.01 -12.80
N TYR A 151 10.90 13.75 -11.89
CA TYR A 151 11.18 14.63 -10.78
C TYR A 151 12.29 15.58 -11.18
N GLN A 152 12.00 16.87 -11.21
CA GLN A 152 13.01 17.90 -11.32
C GLN A 152 13.31 18.45 -9.93
N LEU A 153 14.55 18.30 -9.48
CA LEU A 153 15.07 18.97 -8.31
C LEU A 153 15.74 20.28 -8.76
N ALA A 154 15.28 21.40 -8.22
CA ALA A 154 15.92 22.70 -8.38
C ALA A 154 16.58 23.11 -7.06
N ILE A 155 17.86 23.44 -7.11
CA ILE A 155 18.62 23.98 -5.98
C ILE A 155 18.96 25.42 -6.31
N MET A 156 18.51 26.34 -5.45
CA MET A 156 18.73 27.77 -5.60
C MET A 156 19.40 28.33 -4.34
N ASP A 157 20.35 29.23 -4.52
CA ASP A 157 20.89 30.03 -3.43
C ASP A 157 19.96 31.21 -3.14
N VAL A 158 19.54 31.35 -1.88
CA VAL A 158 18.60 32.39 -1.43
C VAL A 158 19.23 33.78 -1.49
N THR A 159 20.55 33.89 -1.40
CA THR A 159 21.26 35.19 -1.38
C THR A 159 21.35 35.85 -2.74
N VAL A 160 21.69 35.06 -3.77
CA VAL A 160 21.92 35.54 -5.14
C VAL A 160 20.67 35.39 -6.01
N ALA A 161 19.68 34.59 -5.55
CA ALA A 161 18.55 34.12 -6.35
C ALA A 161 18.99 33.46 -7.67
N GLU A 162 20.17 32.83 -7.65
CA GLU A 162 20.78 32.17 -8.80
C GLU A 162 20.54 30.66 -8.73
N PHE A 163 20.32 30.06 -9.90
CA PHE A 163 20.12 28.64 -10.03
C PHE A 163 21.47 27.91 -9.96
N CYS A 164 21.70 27.17 -8.89
CA CYS A 164 22.99 26.51 -8.66
C CYS A 164 23.10 25.19 -9.41
N ALA A 165 22.04 24.38 -9.39
CA ALA A 165 22.04 23.06 -10.03
C ALA A 165 20.63 22.52 -10.25
N GLY A 166 20.48 21.75 -11.33
CA GLY A 166 19.27 21.02 -11.66
C GLY A 166 19.59 19.59 -12.01
N SER A 167 18.88 18.66 -11.40
CA SER A 167 18.88 17.27 -11.84
C SER A 167 17.45 16.87 -12.20
N CYS A 168 17.32 16.18 -13.33
CA CYS A 168 16.08 15.56 -13.76
C CYS A 168 16.30 14.06 -13.68
N SER A 169 15.58 13.40 -12.77
CA SER A 169 15.55 11.94 -12.72
C SER A 169 14.20 11.47 -13.24
N ALA A 170 14.21 10.41 -14.05
CA ALA A 170 12.98 9.68 -14.37
C ALA A 170 12.33 9.27 -13.06
N ALA A 171 11.00 9.29 -12.98
CA ALA A 171 10.31 8.65 -11.87
C ALA A 171 10.95 7.28 -11.68
N PHE A 172 11.54 7.10 -10.49
CA PHE A 172 12.35 5.97 -10.10
C PHE A 172 11.62 4.68 -10.50
N ASP A 173 11.94 4.12 -11.67
CA ASP A 173 11.77 2.69 -11.90
C ASP A 173 12.83 2.09 -10.99
N ARG A 174 12.43 1.72 -9.76
CA ARG A 174 13.26 0.87 -8.93
C ARG A 174 13.42 -0.45 -9.68
N GLN A 175 14.46 -0.54 -10.50
CA GLN A 175 15.19 -1.79 -10.66
C GLN A 175 15.88 -2.05 -9.31
N MET A 176 15.17 -2.70 -8.40
CA MET A 176 15.74 -3.51 -7.32
C MET A 176 14.82 -4.69 -7.10
#